data_AF-A0A8G1UAF1-F1
#
_entry.id   AF-A0A8G1UAF1-F1
#
_cell.length_a   1.000
_cell.length_b   1.000
_cell.length_c   1.000
_cell.angle_alpha   90.00
_cell.angle_beta   90.00
_cell.angle_gamma   90.00
#
_symmetry.space_group_name_H-M   'P 1'
#
loop_
_entity.id
_entity.type
_entity.pdbx_description
1 polymer ?
#
loop_
_entity_poly.entity_id
_entity_poly.type
_entity_poly.pdbx_seq_one_letter_code
_entity_poly.pdbx_strand_id
1 'polypeptide(L)'
;MILSVMYRGSWRHAQSLQEKLLLVSQIFEADESDQATNDPYPPREIFELSITDGPGGKGWSPDNGLTVGVNRSTGYGGLAWCVTGNNPNKGGVYDHVWVSDNPEPPAFDPRVVSESYYPHYHDPASTFPIDRIRAAVEEFCRTDNGSRPESITWITGNMNGMRSDREYPDDTVEGSFV
;
A
#
# COMPACT_ATOMS: atom_id res chain seq x y z
N MET A 1 12.43 -9.22 12.76
CA MET A 1 11.31 -9.74 11.95
C MET A 1 11.71 -9.85 10.48
N ILE A 2 10.92 -10.53 9.66
CA ILE A 2 11.11 -10.65 8.20
C ILE A 2 10.15 -9.68 7.50
N LEU A 3 10.69 -8.86 6.61
CA LEU A 3 9.89 -8.11 5.64
C LEU A 3 9.54 -9.04 4.49
N SER A 4 8.26 -9.20 4.20
CA SER A 4 7.76 -9.85 3.00
C SER A 4 7.10 -8.80 2.11
N VAL A 5 7.47 -8.78 0.83
CA VAL A 5 6.93 -7.85 -0.15
C VAL A 5 6.36 -8.62 -1.34
N MET A 6 5.08 -8.41 -1.64
CA MET A 6 4.48 -8.83 -2.90
C MET A 6 4.62 -7.68 -3.90
N TYR A 7 5.41 -7.88 -4.95
CA TYR A 7 5.60 -6.89 -6.01
C TYR A 7 5.62 -7.58 -7.36
N ARG A 8 4.83 -7.07 -8.33
CA ARG A 8 4.70 -7.64 -9.68
C ARG A 8 4.43 -9.16 -9.67
N GLY A 9 3.57 -9.61 -8.75
CA GLY A 9 3.15 -11.01 -8.62
C GLY A 9 4.21 -11.96 -8.04
N SER A 10 5.33 -11.45 -7.54
CA SER A 10 6.38 -12.24 -6.91
C SER A 10 6.64 -11.80 -5.47
N TRP A 11 6.80 -12.79 -4.58
CA TRP A 11 7.23 -12.56 -3.21
C TRP A 11 8.73 -12.32 -3.14
N ARG A 12 9.13 -11.31 -2.37
CA ARG A 12 10.53 -11.01 -2.02
C ARG A 12 10.61 -10.86 -0.50
N HIS A 13 11.75 -11.25 0.08
CA HIS A 13 11.94 -11.23 1.53
C HIS A 13 13.26 -10.59 1.91
N ALA A 14 13.28 -9.92 3.06
CA ALA A 14 14.47 -9.32 3.64
C ALA A 14 14.44 -9.44 5.17
N GLN A 15 15.57 -9.75 5.79
CA GLN A 15 15.66 -9.96 7.24
C GLN A 15 16.34 -8.79 7.93
N SER A 16 17.52 -8.38 7.44
CA SER A 16 18.26 -7.26 8.02
C SER A 16 17.67 -5.92 7.56
N LEU A 17 17.85 -4.86 8.37
CA LEU A 17 17.43 -3.51 7.97
C LEU A 17 18.05 -3.09 6.63
N GLN A 18 19.32 -3.43 6.39
CA GLN A 18 20.00 -3.11 5.14
C GLN A 18 19.34 -3.80 3.94
N GLU A 19 19.00 -5.09 4.06
CA GLU A 19 18.28 -5.81 3.01
C GLU A 19 16.88 -5.22 2.78
N LYS A 20 16.18 -4.81 3.84
CA LYS A 20 14.84 -4.19 3.73
C LYS A 20 14.90 -2.88 2.96
N LEU A 21 15.81 -1.99 3.33
CA LEU A 21 15.97 -0.70 2.67
C LEU A 21 16.46 -0.84 1.22
N LEU A 22 17.34 -1.82 0.96
CA LEU A 22 17.76 -2.16 -0.40
C LEU A 22 16.58 -2.66 -1.25
N LEU A 23 15.75 -3.55 -0.70
CA LEU A 23 14.57 -4.06 -1.39
C LEU A 23 13.56 -2.94 -1.68
N VAL A 24 13.30 -2.06 -0.72
CA VAL A 24 12.45 -0.87 -0.92
C VAL A 24 13.01 0.00 -2.05
N SER A 25 14.31 0.32 -2.02
CA SER A 25 14.94 1.15 -3.05
C SER A 25 14.78 0.56 -4.45
N GLN A 26 15.04 -0.75 -4.59
CA GLN A 26 14.86 -1.47 -5.85
C GLN A 26 13.42 -1.39 -6.38
N ILE A 27 12.41 -1.43 -5.51
CA ILE A 27 11.00 -1.36 -5.92
C ILE A 27 10.65 0.03 -6.41
N PHE A 28 11.09 1.08 -5.71
CA PHE A 28 10.82 2.46 -6.11
C PHE A 28 11.60 2.86 -7.37
N GLU A 29 12.78 2.28 -7.61
CA GLU A 29 13.65 2.57 -8.77
C GLU A 29 13.42 1.64 -9.97
N ALA A 30 12.57 0.62 -9.84
CA ALA A 30 12.27 -0.29 -10.96
C ALA A 30 11.62 0.47 -12.13
N ASP A 31 12.19 0.30 -13.33
CA ASP A 31 11.70 0.92 -14.56
C ASP A 31 10.38 0.27 -15.03
N GLU A 32 9.56 1.06 -15.72
CA GLU A 32 8.29 0.64 -16.33
C GLU A 32 8.53 -0.25 -17.56
N SER A 33 9.67 -0.09 -18.24
CA SER A 33 10.00 -0.84 -19.47
C SER A 33 10.17 -2.35 -19.28
N ASP A 34 10.30 -2.82 -18.03
CA ASP A 34 10.52 -4.23 -17.70
C ASP A 34 9.25 -5.10 -17.80
N GLN A 35 8.09 -4.52 -18.14
CA GLN A 35 6.87 -5.28 -18.41
C GLN A 35 6.19 -4.87 -19.72
N ALA A 36 6.61 -5.51 -20.81
CA ALA A 36 5.75 -5.72 -21.97
C ALA A 36 4.69 -6.78 -21.61
N THR A 37 3.72 -6.43 -20.76
CA THR A 37 2.55 -7.27 -20.51
C THR A 37 1.42 -6.78 -21.42
N ASN A 38 0.72 -7.71 -22.07
CA ASN A 38 -0.56 -7.44 -22.75
C ASN A 38 -1.69 -7.12 -21.74
N ASP A 39 -1.36 -6.50 -20.61
CA ASP A 39 -2.32 -6.15 -19.56
C ASP A 39 -3.07 -4.89 -20.03
N PRO A 40 -4.41 -4.93 -20.19
CA PRO A 40 -5.18 -3.75 -20.55
C PRO A 40 -5.18 -2.67 -19.45
N TYR A 41 -4.69 -2.98 -18.25
CA TYR A 41 -4.55 -2.02 -17.14
C TYR A 41 -3.16 -1.38 -17.13
N PRO A 42 -3.05 -0.09 -16.72
CA PRO A 42 -1.76 0.60 -16.63
C PRO A 42 -0.76 -0.17 -15.74
N PRO A 43 0.56 0.03 -15.93
CA PRO A 43 1.60 -0.65 -15.18
C PRO A 43 1.28 -0.66 -13.68
N ARG A 44 1.29 -1.86 -13.10
CA ARG A 44 0.90 -2.10 -11.70
C ARG A 44 1.97 -1.53 -10.78
N GLU A 45 1.79 -0.28 -10.39
CA GLU A 45 2.66 0.43 -9.46
C GLU A 45 2.24 0.22 -8.00
N ILE A 46 1.72 -0.96 -7.70
CA ILE A 46 1.26 -1.37 -6.39
C ILE A 46 2.14 -2.48 -5.82
N PHE A 47 2.46 -2.38 -4.54
CA PHE A 47 3.13 -3.43 -3.79
C PHE A 47 2.61 -3.48 -2.35
N GLU A 48 2.66 -4.67 -1.78
CA GLU A 48 2.17 -4.94 -0.43
C GLU A 48 3.34 -5.40 0.43
N LEU A 49 3.49 -4.79 1.61
CA LEU A 49 4.52 -5.11 2.59
C LEU A 49 3.89 -5.68 3.85
N SER A 50 4.59 -6.60 4.49
CA SER A 50 4.25 -7.08 5.81
C SER A 50 5.49 -7.43 6.61
N ILE A 51 5.43 -7.22 7.93
CA ILE A 51 6.49 -7.58 8.88
C ILE A 51 5.99 -8.72 9.77
N THR A 52 6.62 -9.89 9.67
CA THR A 52 6.20 -11.11 10.38
C THR A 52 7.38 -11.94 10.86
N ASP A 53 7.13 -12.94 11.72
CA ASP A 53 8.18 -13.84 12.24
C ASP A 53 8.75 -14.80 11.18
N GLY A 54 7.95 -15.11 10.15
CA GLY A 54 8.32 -15.98 9.03
C GLY A 54 8.12 -15.29 7.67
N PRO A 55 8.71 -15.83 6.59
CA PRO A 55 8.49 -15.30 5.25
C PRO A 55 7.05 -15.61 4.78
N GLY A 56 6.45 -14.65 4.07
CA GLY A 56 5.16 -14.83 3.41
C GLY A 56 5.21 -15.77 2.20
N GLY A 57 4.06 -16.04 1.59
CA GLY A 57 3.98 -16.93 0.43
C GLY A 57 2.57 -17.10 -0.14
N LYS A 58 2.40 -18.10 -1.01
CA LYS A 58 1.09 -18.40 -1.61
C LYS A 58 0.12 -18.92 -0.53
N GLY A 59 -1.07 -18.34 -0.47
CA GLY A 59 -2.10 -18.71 0.53
C GLY A 59 -1.79 -18.21 1.95
N TRP A 60 -0.77 -17.37 2.09
CA TRP A 60 -0.42 -16.73 3.34
C TRP A 60 -1.25 -15.46 3.55
N SER A 61 -1.75 -15.26 4.77
CA SER A 61 -2.44 -14.04 5.19
C SER A 61 -1.63 -13.39 6.31
N PRO A 62 -0.95 -12.27 6.05
CA PRO A 62 -0.12 -11.63 7.05
C PRO A 62 -0.95 -11.03 8.19
N ASP A 63 -0.38 -10.85 9.38
CA ASP A 63 -1.09 -10.23 10.51
C ASP A 63 -1.20 -8.70 10.36
N ASN A 64 -0.45 -8.11 9.43
CA ASN A 64 -0.43 -6.70 9.08
C ASN A 64 -0.12 -6.54 7.58
N GLY A 65 -0.69 -5.52 6.94
CA GLY A 65 -0.41 -5.21 5.55
C GLY A 65 -0.29 -3.71 5.35
N LEU A 66 0.80 -3.29 4.72
CA LEU A 66 0.96 -1.94 4.18
C LEU A 66 0.92 -2.04 2.66
N THR A 67 -0.17 -1.59 2.06
CA THR A 67 -0.34 -1.46 0.61
C THR A 67 0.16 -0.09 0.17
N VAL A 68 0.98 -0.08 -0.88
CA VAL A 68 1.60 1.12 -1.43
C VAL A 68 1.26 1.21 -2.90
N GLY A 69 0.53 2.26 -3.27
CA GLY A 69 0.36 2.66 -4.66
C GLY A 69 1.31 3.80 -5.00
N VAL A 70 1.93 3.75 -6.17
CA VAL A 70 2.64 4.90 -6.74
C VAL A 70 2.11 5.22 -8.14
N ASN A 71 2.28 6.47 -8.55
CA ASN A 71 2.12 6.92 -9.92
C ASN A 71 3.33 7.80 -10.25
N ARG A 72 4.36 7.18 -10.85
CA ARG A 72 5.61 7.85 -11.21
C ARG A 72 5.43 8.99 -12.20
N SER A 73 4.44 8.87 -13.09
CA SER A 73 4.14 9.91 -14.10
C SER A 73 3.67 11.22 -13.47
N THR A 74 2.96 11.15 -12.33
CA THR A 74 2.50 12.32 -11.58
C THR A 74 3.43 12.67 -10.41
N GLY A 75 4.26 11.73 -9.96
CA GLY A 75 5.17 11.92 -8.82
C GLY A 75 4.51 11.71 -7.46
N TYR A 76 3.33 11.08 -7.43
CA TYR A 76 2.54 10.86 -6.21
C TYR A 76 2.40 9.37 -5.87
N GLY A 77 2.11 9.08 -4.61
CA GLY A 77 1.72 7.75 -4.15
C GLY A 77 0.74 7.84 -2.97
N GLY A 78 0.27 6.69 -2.51
CA GLY A 78 -0.73 6.55 -1.46
C GLY A 78 -0.47 5.29 -0.67
N LEU A 79 -0.92 5.30 0.59
CA LEU A 79 -0.77 4.17 1.51
C LEU A 79 -2.12 3.73 2.03
N ALA A 80 -2.29 2.42 2.17
CA ALA A 80 -3.35 1.81 2.97
C ALA A 80 -2.72 0.80 3.93
N TRP A 81 -3.12 0.83 5.20
CA TRP A 81 -2.64 -0.07 6.22
C TRP A 81 -3.80 -0.75 6.93
N CYS A 82 -3.65 -2.04 7.19
CA CYS A 82 -4.60 -2.81 7.97
C CYS A 82 -3.89 -3.91 8.76
N VAL A 83 -4.60 -4.46 9.74
CA VAL A 83 -4.26 -5.74 10.34
C VAL A 83 -5.32 -6.77 9.94
N THR A 84 -4.90 -8.01 9.78
CA THR A 84 -5.84 -9.09 9.46
C THR A 84 -6.39 -9.71 10.75
N GLY A 85 -7.39 -10.58 10.60
CA GLY A 85 -8.00 -11.30 11.73
C GLY A 85 -6.99 -12.08 12.59
N ASN A 86 -5.84 -12.44 12.03
CA ASN A 86 -4.77 -13.21 12.68
C ASN A 86 -3.95 -12.37 13.67
N ASN A 87 -4.02 -11.03 13.61
CA ASN A 87 -3.29 -10.17 14.54
C ASN A 87 -3.80 -10.37 15.98
N PRO A 88 -2.91 -10.61 16.97
CA PRO A 88 -3.31 -10.80 18.36
C PRO A 88 -3.83 -9.51 19.00
N ASN A 89 -3.47 -8.34 18.47
CA ASN A 89 -3.99 -7.06 18.94
C ASN A 89 -5.40 -6.82 18.38
N LYS A 90 -6.28 -6.27 19.21
CA LYS A 90 -7.68 -5.95 18.89
C LYS A 90 -8.02 -4.57 19.47
N GLY A 91 -9.03 -3.90 18.90
CA GLY A 91 -9.49 -2.62 19.41
C GLY A 91 -8.81 -1.42 18.73
N GLY A 92 -9.56 -0.34 18.55
CA GLY A 92 -9.03 0.97 18.18
C GLY A 92 -8.34 0.95 16.81
N VAL A 93 -7.03 1.18 16.79
CA VAL A 93 -6.25 1.22 15.53
C VAL A 93 -6.32 -0.12 14.77
N TYR A 94 -6.51 -1.24 15.48
CA TYR A 94 -6.50 -2.58 14.89
C TYR A 94 -7.84 -3.01 14.27
N ASP A 95 -8.91 -2.24 14.45
CA ASP A 95 -10.26 -2.59 13.96
C ASP A 95 -10.61 -1.90 12.63
N HIS A 96 -9.69 -1.12 12.08
CA HIS A 96 -9.93 -0.30 10.92
C HIS A 96 -8.85 -0.48 9.86
N VAL A 97 -9.26 -0.27 8.61
CA VAL A 97 -8.32 0.07 7.55
C VAL A 97 -8.02 1.57 7.66
N TRP A 98 -6.75 1.91 7.52
CA TRP A 98 -6.27 3.28 7.54
C TRP A 98 -5.71 3.63 6.18
N VAL A 99 -6.03 4.81 5.68
CA VAL A 99 -5.41 5.37 4.48
C VAL A 99 -4.59 6.59 4.87
N SER A 100 -3.54 6.88 4.12
CA SER A 100 -2.75 8.10 4.31
C SER A 100 -3.65 9.33 4.25
N ASP A 101 -3.36 10.34 5.06
CA ASP A 101 -4.16 11.57 5.16
C ASP A 101 -3.27 12.78 4.89
N ASN A 102 -3.34 13.36 3.70
CA ASN A 102 -2.53 14.50 3.31
C ASN A 102 -3.26 15.82 3.63
N PRO A 103 -2.76 16.64 4.59
CA PRO A 103 -3.36 17.94 4.89
C PRO A 103 -3.19 18.97 3.76
N GLU A 104 -2.27 18.73 2.83
CA GLU A 104 -1.96 19.58 1.68
C GLU A 104 -2.10 18.76 0.39
N PRO A 105 -3.34 18.37 0.03
CA PRO A 105 -3.58 17.49 -1.11
C PRO A 105 -3.25 18.18 -2.44
N PRO A 106 -2.87 17.42 -3.49
CA PRO A 106 -2.73 17.99 -4.82
C PRO A 106 -4.05 18.59 -5.32
N ALA A 107 -3.96 19.68 -6.08
CA ALA A 107 -5.12 20.34 -6.68
C ALA A 107 -5.70 19.59 -7.91
N PHE A 108 -5.15 18.41 -8.21
CA PHE A 108 -5.54 17.54 -9.32
C PHE A 108 -5.62 16.10 -8.82
N ASP A 109 -6.31 15.23 -9.55
CA ASP A 109 -6.34 13.79 -9.28
C ASP A 109 -5.06 13.12 -9.81
N PRO A 110 -4.16 12.60 -8.95
CA PRO A 110 -2.91 12.01 -9.39
C PRO A 110 -3.07 10.57 -9.89
N ARG A 111 -4.28 10.00 -9.82
CA ARG A 111 -4.59 8.63 -10.28
C ARG A 111 -3.61 7.60 -9.72
N VAL A 112 -3.40 7.62 -8.41
CA VAL A 112 -2.61 6.60 -7.72
C VAL A 112 -3.48 5.36 -7.52
N VAL A 113 -3.07 4.24 -8.10
CA VAL A 113 -3.82 2.97 -8.01
C VAL A 113 -3.81 2.46 -6.57
N SER A 114 -4.96 2.00 -6.08
CA SER A 114 -5.11 1.41 -4.74
C SER A 114 -5.31 -0.10 -4.75
N GLU A 115 -5.71 -0.69 -5.88
CA GLU A 115 -5.94 -2.14 -6.02
C GLU A 115 -5.34 -2.72 -7.31
N SER A 116 -4.85 -3.97 -7.23
CA SER A 116 -4.16 -4.64 -8.33
C SER A 116 -5.06 -5.15 -9.47
N TYR A 117 -6.37 -5.24 -9.23
CA TYR A 117 -7.31 -5.94 -10.14
C TYR A 117 -8.52 -5.11 -10.54
N TYR A 118 -8.70 -3.94 -9.92
CA TYR A 118 -9.76 -2.99 -10.24
C TYR A 118 -9.15 -1.59 -10.33
N PRO A 119 -9.65 -0.72 -11.22
CA PRO A 119 -9.14 0.64 -11.40
C PRO A 119 -9.61 1.57 -10.27
N HIS A 120 -9.52 1.12 -9.03
CA HIS A 120 -9.70 1.98 -7.88
C HIS A 120 -8.44 2.83 -7.71
N TYR A 121 -8.67 4.10 -7.41
CA TYR A 121 -7.63 5.06 -7.14
C TYR A 121 -7.78 5.55 -5.71
N HIS A 122 -6.65 5.87 -5.07
CA HIS A 122 -6.68 6.59 -3.82
C HIS A 122 -7.41 7.92 -3.98
N ASP A 123 -8.17 8.32 -2.96
CA ASP A 123 -8.66 9.69 -2.86
C ASP A 123 -7.45 10.66 -2.99
N PRO A 124 -7.54 11.76 -3.75
CA PRO A 124 -6.43 12.70 -3.90
C PRO A 124 -5.89 13.23 -2.56
N ALA A 125 -6.75 13.39 -1.55
CA ALA A 125 -6.36 13.77 -0.19
C ALA A 125 -5.73 12.64 0.62
N SER A 126 -5.65 11.45 0.06
CA SER A 126 -4.83 10.36 0.58
C SER A 126 -3.50 10.22 -0.14
N THR A 127 -3.17 11.10 -1.09
CA THR A 127 -1.93 11.00 -1.87
C THR A 127 -0.86 11.99 -1.39
N PHE A 128 0.40 11.57 -1.43
CA PHE A 128 1.58 12.38 -1.11
C PHE A 128 2.62 12.29 -2.22
N PRO A 129 3.57 13.24 -2.31
CA PRO A 129 4.76 13.09 -3.15
C PRO A 129 5.48 11.77 -2.87
N ILE A 130 6.01 11.12 -3.91
CA ILE A 130 6.65 9.79 -3.81
C ILE A 130 7.76 9.75 -2.76
N ASP A 131 8.53 10.82 -2.59
CA ASP A 131 9.60 10.86 -1.59
C ASP A 131 9.07 10.73 -0.15
N ARG A 132 7.90 11.30 0.14
CA ARG A 132 7.21 11.13 1.44
C ARG A 132 6.73 9.70 1.63
N ILE A 133 6.20 9.10 0.55
CA ILE A 133 5.74 7.71 0.55
C ILE A 133 6.92 6.77 0.80
N ARG A 134 8.05 6.97 0.11
CA ARG A 134 9.29 6.21 0.32
C ARG A 134 9.75 6.34 1.77
N ALA A 135 9.82 7.55 2.32
CA ALA A 135 10.23 7.78 3.70
C ALA A 135 9.34 7.03 4.72
N ALA A 136 8.01 7.03 4.52
CA ALA A 136 7.08 6.29 5.35
C ALA A 136 7.27 4.76 5.25
N VAL A 137 7.51 4.24 4.04
CA VAL A 137 7.81 2.81 3.83
C VAL A 137 9.14 2.41 4.47
N GLU A 138 10.16 3.27 4.41
CA GLU A 138 11.42 3.02 5.10
C GLU A 138 11.26 3.06 6.63
N GLU A 139 10.41 3.94 7.15
CA GLU A 139 10.05 3.93 8.57
C GLU A 139 9.39 2.62 8.98
N PHE A 140 8.41 2.12 8.20
CA PHE A 140 7.79 0.81 8.40
C PHE A 140 8.84 -0.30 8.55
N CYS A 141 9.88 -0.25 7.71
CA CYS A 141 11.00 -1.19 7.76
C CYS A 141 11.90 -1.02 8.99
N ARG A 142 12.10 0.21 9.48
CA ARG A 142 12.92 0.53 10.66
C ARG A 142 12.22 0.15 11.97
N THR A 143 10.91 0.40 12.07
CA THR A 143 10.12 0.07 13.26
C THR A 143 10.00 -1.44 13.45
N ASP A 144 10.02 -2.22 12.36
CA ASP A 144 10.13 -3.67 12.34
C ASP A 144 9.11 -4.42 13.22
N ASN A 145 7.88 -3.89 13.32
CA ASN A 145 6.80 -4.48 14.13
C ASN A 145 5.45 -4.53 13.40
N GLY A 146 5.38 -4.12 12.13
CA GLY A 146 4.16 -4.12 11.33
C GLY A 146 3.15 -3.01 11.68
N SER A 147 3.50 -2.09 12.59
CA SER A 147 2.69 -0.91 12.88
C SER A 147 2.75 0.08 11.73
N ARG A 148 1.66 0.82 11.51
CA ARG A 148 1.63 1.91 10.53
C ARG A 148 2.73 2.95 10.83
N PRO A 149 3.39 3.51 9.81
CA PRO A 149 4.32 4.64 9.95
C PRO A 149 3.72 5.85 10.68
N GLU A 150 4.50 6.55 11.48
CA GLU A 150 4.11 7.76 12.21
C GLU A 150 4.54 9.06 11.50
N SER A 151 5.44 8.99 10.52
CA SER A 151 5.89 10.14 9.72
C SER A 151 4.81 10.76 8.82
N ILE A 152 3.65 10.09 8.71
CA ILE A 152 2.47 10.62 8.03
C ILE A 152 1.23 10.47 8.92
N THR A 153 0.23 11.29 8.61
CA THR A 153 -1.09 11.23 9.20
C THR A 153 -1.95 10.18 8.50
N TRP A 154 -2.94 9.68 9.23
CA TRP A 154 -3.81 8.59 8.79
C TRP A 154 -5.26 8.92 9.13
N ILE A 155 -6.15 8.46 8.26
CA ILE A 155 -7.58 8.48 8.51
C ILE A 155 -8.17 7.10 8.25
N THR A 156 -9.29 6.78 8.89
CA THR A 156 -10.04 5.56 8.61
C THR A 156 -10.51 5.57 7.17
N GLY A 157 -10.41 4.43 6.50
CA GLY A 157 -10.76 4.26 5.10
C GLY A 157 -11.04 2.82 4.74
N ASN A 158 -10.80 2.48 3.48
CA ASN A 158 -10.91 1.13 2.93
C ASN A 158 -9.66 0.80 2.10
N MET A 159 -9.41 -0.49 1.86
CA MET A 159 -8.25 -0.98 1.11
C MET A 159 -8.25 -0.48 -0.34
N ASN A 160 -9.40 -0.09 -0.86
CA ASN A 160 -9.52 0.59 -2.16
C ASN A 160 -9.04 2.06 -2.14
N GLY A 161 -8.39 2.52 -1.07
CA GLY A 161 -7.77 3.85 -0.98
C GLY A 161 -8.74 5.00 -0.67
N MET A 162 -10.03 4.68 -0.45
CA MET A 162 -11.08 5.64 -0.16
C MET A 162 -11.17 5.97 1.33
N ARG A 163 -11.51 7.21 1.66
CA ARG A 163 -11.60 7.70 3.04
C ARG A 163 -13.00 7.54 3.59
N SER A 164 -13.16 7.17 4.86
CA SER A 164 -14.49 7.01 5.46
C SER A 164 -15.16 8.34 5.84
N ASP A 165 -14.42 9.45 5.85
CA ASP A 165 -14.94 10.80 6.14
C ASP A 165 -15.58 11.48 4.92
N ARG A 166 -15.66 10.77 3.80
CA ARG A 166 -16.22 11.27 2.54
C ARG A 166 -17.27 10.32 2.01
N GLU A 167 -18.31 10.92 1.44
CA GLU A 167 -19.25 10.20 0.60
C GLU A 167 -18.67 10.12 -0.80
N TYR A 168 -18.62 8.90 -1.32
CA TYR A 168 -18.35 8.66 -2.73
C TYR A 168 -19.65 8.17 -3.36
N PRO A 169 -19.94 8.57 -4.61
CA PRO A 169 -21.01 7.92 -5.35
C PRO A 169 -20.72 6.42 -5.32
N ASP A 170 -21.71 5.64 -4.89
CA ASP A 170 -21.59 4.20 -4.74
C ASP A 170 -21.22 3.62 -6.12
N ASP A 171 -19.99 3.13 -6.27
CA ASP A 171 -19.59 2.29 -7.39
C ASP A 171 -20.17 0.88 -7.16
N THR A 172 -21.48 0.78 -6.91
CA THR A 172 -22.22 -0.47 -7.07
C THR A 172 -22.26 -0.80 -8.55
N VAL A 173 -21.17 -1.37 -9.05
CA VAL A 173 -21.31 -2.31 -10.15
C VAL A 173 -22.02 -3.51 -9.55
N GLU A 174 -23.33 -3.61 -9.80
CA GLU A 174 -24.08 -4.85 -9.66
C GLU A 174 -23.27 -5.99 -10.30
N GLY A 175 -22.75 -6.86 -9.46
CA GLY A 175 -21.91 -7.98 -9.86
C GLY A 175 -21.90 -9.03 -8.76
N SER A 176 -23.09 -9.51 -8.43
CA SER A 176 -23.30 -10.69 -7.61
C SER A 176 -22.50 -11.87 -8.16
N PHE A 177 -21.53 -12.35 -7.38
CA PHE A 177 -21.05 -13.73 -7.52
C PHE A 177 -21.80 -14.59 -6.50
N VAL A 178 -22.80 -15.30 -7.03
CA VAL A 178 -23.33 -16.54 -6.47
C VAL A 178 -22.35 -17.67 -6.77
#